data_AF-A0A7Y8HVI6-F1
#
_entry.id   AF-A0A7Y8HVI6-F1
#
_cell.length_a   1.000
_cell.length_b   1.000
_cell.length_c   1.000
_cell.angle_alpha   90.00
_cell.angle_beta   90.00
_cell.angle_gamma   90.00
#
_symmetry.space_group_name_H-M   'P 1'
#
loop_
_entity.id
_entity.type
_entity.pdbx_description
1 polymer ?
#
loop_
_entity_poly.entity_id
_entity_poly.type
_entity_poly.pdbx_seq_one_letter_code
_entity_poly.pdbx_strand_id
1 'polypeptide(L)' 'MKKIFILAILLLYPVISYSQPSIVFDEEIYDFGKITPGDEIEHTFEFKNAGDQDLRIEKLLTK' A
#
# COMPACT_ATOMS: atom_id res chain seq x y z
N MET A 1 35.74 29.22 -2.53
CA MET A 1 35.93 28.19 -1.49
C MET A 1 34.67 27.94 -0.65
N LYS A 2 33.96 28.96 -0.14
CA LYS A 2 32.69 28.79 0.61
C LYS A 2 31.57 28.04 -0.14
N LYS A 3 31.39 28.30 -1.44
CA LYS A 3 30.34 27.67 -2.28
C LYS A 3 30.55 26.16 -2.50
N ILE A 4 31.80 25.72 -2.61
CA ILE A 4 32.17 24.30 -2.71
C ILE A 4 31.90 23.56 -1.40
N PHE A 5 32.12 24.24 -0.27
CA PHE A 5 31.81 23.68 1.06
C PHE A 5 30.30 23.46 1.27
N ILE A 6 29.46 24.36 0.75
CA ILE A 6 27.98 24.22 0.79
C ILE A 6 27.51 23.04 -0.07
N LEU A 7 28.08 22.86 -1.27
CA LEU A 7 27.71 21.75 -2.16
C LEU A 7 28.09 20.39 -1.57
N ALA A 8 29.24 20.31 -0.88
CA ALA A 8 29.67 19.10 -0.17
C ALA A 8 28.76 18.77 1.03
N ILE A 9 28.28 19.78 1.77
CA ILE A 9 27.32 19.61 2.87
C ILE A 9 25.96 19.13 2.36
N LEU A 10 25.51 19.61 1.18
CA LEU A 10 24.23 19.20 0.59
C LEU A 10 24.21 17.70 0.21
N LEU A 11 25.36 17.15 -0.20
CA LEU A 11 25.52 15.74 -0.57
C LEU A 11 25.61 14.78 0.63
N LEU A 12 25.79 15.31 1.84
CA LEU A 12 25.93 14.53 3.08
C LEU A 12 24.64 14.52 3.92
N TYR A 13 23.54 15.09 3.43
CA TYR A 13 22.27 14.98 4.14
C TYR A 13 21.74 13.55 4.05
N PRO A 14 21.42 12.90 5.19
CA PRO A 14 20.75 11.62 5.16
C PRO A 14 19.40 11.79 4.47
N VAL A 15 19.17 10.99 3.43
CA VAL A 15 17.84 10.85 2.83
C VAL A 15 17.00 10.12 3.87
N ILE A 16 16.13 10.84 4.55
CA ILE A 16 15.17 10.24 5.48
C ILE A 16 14.13 9.53 4.61
N SER A 17 14.28 8.22 4.42
CA SER A 17 13.20 7.39 3.90
C SER A 17 12.18 7.18 5.01
N TYR A 18 10.94 7.59 4.77
CA TYR A 18 9.83 7.30 5.67
C TYR A 18 9.34 5.88 5.39
N SER A 19 9.59 4.98 6.35
CA SER A 19 9.04 3.62 6.31
C SER A 19 7.56 3.65 6.68
N GLN A 20 6.72 2.99 5.89
CA GLN A 20 5.26 3.06 6.02
C GLN A 20 4.62 1.73 5.58
N PRO A 21 3.59 1.22 6.30
CA PRO A 21 2.78 0.12 5.79
C PRO A 21 2.01 0.55 4.54
N SER A 22 1.90 -0.34 3.55
CA SER A 22 1.20 -0.07 2.30
C SER A 22 0.40 -1.30 1.90
N ILE A 23 -0.92 -1.17 1.89
CA ILE A 23 -1.81 -2.23 1.43
C ILE A 23 -2.01 -2.12 -0.08
N VAL A 24 -1.84 -3.23 -0.80
CA VAL A 24 -2.09 -3.32 -2.24
C VAL A 24 -2.96 -4.53 -2.49
N PHE A 25 -4.13 -4.32 -3.09
CA PHE A 25 -5.04 -5.37 -3.52
C PHE A 25 -4.73 -5.80 -4.95
N ASP A 26 -4.92 -7.09 -5.24
CA ASP A 26 -4.81 -7.60 -6.61
C ASP A 26 -6.02 -7.14 -7.45
N GLU A 27 -7.18 -6.99 -6.81
CA GLU A 27 -8.37 -6.37 -7.36
C GLU A 27 -9.16 -5.61 -6.28
N GLU A 28 -9.70 -4.43 -6.62
CA GLU A 28 -10.49 -3.63 -5.69
C GLU A 28 -12.00 -3.81 -5.90
N ILE A 29 -12.40 -4.37 -7.04
CA ILE A 29 -13.80 -4.52 -7.46
C ILE A 29 -13.94 -5.84 -8.20
N TYR A 30 -14.86 -6.68 -7.72
CA TYR A 30 -15.26 -7.91 -8.40
C TYR A 30 -16.72 -7.80 -8.87
N ASP A 31 -16.97 -8.09 -10.15
CA ASP A 31 -18.32 -8.18 -10.72
C ASP A 31 -18.71 -9.66 -10.84
N PHE A 32 -19.68 -10.08 -10.01
CA PHE A 32 -20.25 -11.42 -10.06
C PHE A 32 -21.01 -11.70 -11.37
N GLY A 33 -21.32 -10.68 -12.16
CA GLY A 33 -22.02 -10.79 -13.43
C GLY A 33 -23.46 -11.29 -13.25
N LYS A 34 -23.87 -12.22 -14.12
CA LYS A 34 -25.21 -12.82 -14.06
C LYS A 34 -25.19 -14.00 -13.09
N ILE A 35 -25.99 -13.89 -12.04
CA ILE A 35 -26.14 -14.90 -10.99
C ILE A 35 -27.53 -15.55 -11.08
N THR A 36 -27.59 -16.84 -10.83
CA THR A 36 -28.85 -17.61 -10.85
C THR A 36 -29.42 -17.68 -9.43
N PRO A 37 -30.76 -17.63 -9.26
CA PRO A 37 -31.36 -17.81 -7.95
C PRO A 37 -31.00 -19.18 -7.36
N GLY A 38 -30.44 -19.19 -6.15
CA GLY A 38 -30.00 -20.40 -5.45
C GLY A 38 -28.51 -20.67 -5.51
N ASP A 39 -27.74 -19.90 -6.29
CA ASP A 39 -26.27 -20.01 -6.31
C ASP A 39 -25.69 -19.40 -5.02
N GLU A 40 -24.88 -20.19 -4.31
CA GLU A 40 -24.00 -19.67 -3.25
C GLU A 40 -22.67 -19.28 -3.92
N ILE A 41 -22.39 -17.98 -3.93
CA ILE A 41 -21.19 -17.42 -4.56
C ILE A 41 -20.30 -16.77 -3.51
N GLU A 42 -19.02 -17.08 -3.61
CA GLU A 42 -17.97 -16.53 -2.77
C GLU A 42 -16.89 -15.94 -3.66
N HIS A 43 -16.30 -14.83 -3.23
CA HIS A 43 -15.10 -14.27 -3.84
C HIS A 43 -14.14 -13.80 -2.75
N THR A 44 -12.86 -14.11 -2.92
CA THR A 44 -11.79 -13.77 -1.98
C THR A 44 -10.91 -12.69 -2.57
N PHE A 45 -10.82 -11.54 -1.90
CA PHE A 45 -9.90 -10.48 -2.27
C PHE A 45 -8.52 -10.74 -1.67
N GLU A 46 -7.54 -10.97 -2.54
CA GLU A 46 -6.14 -11.06 -2.13
C GLU A 46 -5.49 -9.67 -2.03
N PHE A 47 -4.68 -9.49 -0.99
CA PHE A 47 -3.87 -8.29 -0.82
C PHE A 47 -2.53 -8.62 -0.18
N LYS A 48 -1.58 -7.72 -0.36
CA LYS A 48 -0.26 -7.79 0.28
C LYS A 48 0.11 -6.47 0.94
N ASN A 49 0.93 -6.57 1.98
CA ASN A 49 1.66 -5.42 2.49
C ASN A 49 2.89 -5.18 1.59
N ALA A 50 2.81 -4.19 0.72
CA ALA A 50 3.91 -3.72 -0.12
C ALA A 50 4.82 -2.70 0.60
N GLY A 51 4.47 -2.34 1.84
CA GLY A 51 5.27 -1.45 2.68
C GLY A 51 6.43 -2.18 3.35
N ASP A 52 7.26 -1.40 4.03
CA ASP A 52 8.44 -1.87 4.76
C ASP A 52 8.24 -1.89 6.29
N GLN A 53 6.98 -1.79 6.74
CA GLN A 53 6.54 -1.85 8.14
C GLN A 53 5.29 -2.71 8.29
N ASP A 54 4.99 -3.17 9.50
CA ASP A 54 3.83 -4.01 9.78
C ASP A 54 2.50 -3.31 9.45
N LEU A 55 1.66 -3.98 8.66
CA LEU A 55 0.30 -3.54 8.35
C LEU A 55 -0.69 -4.17 9.36
N ARG A 56 -1.27 -3.34 10.24
CA ARG A 56 -2.32 -3.74 11.18
C ARG A 56 -3.69 -3.28 10.67
N ILE A 57 -4.61 -4.21 10.47
CA ILE A 57 -6.01 -3.91 10.11
C ILE A 57 -6.82 -3.72 11.39
N GLU A 58 -7.35 -2.51 11.62
CA GLU A 58 -8.11 -2.19 12.83
C GLU A 58 -9.62 -2.25 12.64
N LYS A 59 -10.10 -2.00 11.41
CA LYS A 59 -11.52 -1.93 11.11
C LYS A 59 -11.80 -2.33 9.67
N LEU A 60 -12.85 -3.14 9.48
CA LEU A 60 -13.47 -3.38 8.19
C LEU A 60 -14.80 -2.61 8.11
N LEU A 61 -15.03 -1.96 6.99
CA LEU A 61 -16.28 -1.26 6.69
C LEU A 61 -16.96 -1.95 5.52
N THR A 62 -18.17 -2.44 5.76
CA THR A 62 -19.08 -2.89 4.72
C THR A 62 -20.12 -1.79 4.49
N LYS A 63 -20.49 -1.54 3.23
CA LYS A 63 -21.49 -0.55 2.86
C LYS A 63 -22.84 -1.22 2.58
#